data_AF-A0AAJ5ZVS7-F1
#
_entry.id   AF-A0AAJ5ZVS7-F1
#
_cell.length_a   1.000
_cell.length_b   1.000
_cell.length_c   1.000
_cell.angle_alpha   90.00
_cell.angle_beta   90.00
_cell.angle_gamma   90.00
#
_symmetry.space_group_name_H-M   'P 1'
#
loop_
_entity.id
_entity.type
_entity.pdbx_description
1 polymer ?
#
loop_
_entity_poly.entity_id
_entity_poly.type
_entity_poly.pdbx_seq_one_letter_code
_entity_poly.pdbx_strand_id
1 'polypeptide(L)'
;MRIKVETRQDGDVDVPRRFSLNGEQIDVFEIVDQWFGADYRYCKVKGSDGALYILRHDEVRSEWCLTMFASERAQAVTAGWTSPSQSAVVKGSLQ
;
A
#
# COMPACT_ATOMS: atom_id res chain seq x y z
N MET A 1 1.14 -10.08 -9.66
CA MET A 1 2.29 -11.01 -9.51
C MET A 1 2.06 -11.89 -8.29
N ARG A 2 2.13 -13.22 -8.41
CA ARG A 2 1.92 -14.12 -7.25
C ARG A 2 3.08 -14.01 -6.26
N ILE A 3 2.77 -13.96 -4.98
CA ILE A 3 3.76 -13.87 -3.89
C ILE A 3 3.45 -14.90 -2.81
N LYS A 4 4.46 -15.25 -2.01
CA LYS A 4 4.26 -16.01 -0.78
C LYS A 4 3.94 -15.04 0.35
N VAL A 5 2.90 -15.34 1.11
CA VAL A 5 2.45 -14.54 2.24
C VAL A 5 2.27 -15.48 3.43
N GLU A 6 2.89 -15.13 4.54
CA GLU A 6 2.57 -15.68 5.85
C GLU A 6 1.43 -14.84 6.44
N THR A 7 0.37 -15.52 6.88
CA THR A 7 -0.78 -14.87 7.54
C THR A 7 -0.72 -15.06 9.06
N ARG A 8 -1.43 -14.21 9.78
CA ARG A 8 -1.85 -14.48 11.16
C ARG A 8 -3.37 -14.39 11.22
N GLN A 9 -3.95 -15.04 12.22
CA GLN A 9 -5.36 -14.94 12.48
C GLN A 9 -5.68 -13.63 13.25
N ASP A 10 -6.69 -12.90 12.79
CA ASP A 10 -7.27 -11.73 13.46
C ASP A 10 -8.80 -11.89 13.51
N GLY A 11 -9.30 -12.44 14.62
CA GLY A 11 -10.67 -12.95 14.69
C GLY A 11 -10.88 -14.14 13.77
N ASP A 12 -11.86 -14.05 12.87
CA ASP A 12 -12.15 -15.08 11.85
C ASP A 12 -11.42 -14.83 10.52
N VAL A 13 -10.53 -13.84 10.48
CA VAL A 13 -9.93 -13.33 9.24
C VAL A 13 -8.42 -13.57 9.25
N ASP A 14 -7.90 -14.25 8.24
CA ASP A 14 -6.45 -14.36 8.01
C ASP A 14 -5.89 -13.06 7.45
N VAL A 15 -5.03 -12.36 8.18
CA VAL A 15 -4.41 -11.10 7.75
C VAL A 15 -2.92 -11.26 7.44
N PRO A 16 -2.35 -10.52 6.48
CA PRO A 16 -0.96 -10.68 6.09
C PRO A 16 -0.02 -10.23 7.22
N ARG A 17 0.95 -11.07 7.56
CA ARG A 17 1.99 -10.81 8.57
C ARG A 17 3.34 -10.52 7.93
N ARG A 18 3.70 -11.28 6.89
CA ARG A 18 4.98 -11.17 6.18
C ARG A 18 4.80 -11.67 4.75
N PHE A 19 5.58 -11.15 3.81
CA PHE A 19 5.60 -11.67 2.45
C PHE A 19 6.99 -11.59 1.82
N SER A 20 7.23 -12.42 0.81
CA SER A 20 8.50 -12.44 0.08
C SER A 20 8.38 -11.72 -1.26
N LEU A 21 9.28 -10.78 -1.51
CA LEU A 21 9.38 -10.03 -2.76
C LEU A 21 10.84 -10.00 -3.21
N ASN A 22 11.11 -10.42 -4.45
CA ASN A 22 12.47 -10.44 -5.02
C ASN A 22 13.52 -11.18 -4.15
N GLY A 23 13.09 -12.16 -3.34
CA GLY A 23 13.97 -12.90 -2.43
C GLY A 23 14.15 -12.25 -1.06
N GLU A 24 13.66 -11.03 -0.85
CA GLU A 24 13.64 -10.36 0.44
C GLU A 24 12.34 -10.65 1.20
N GLN A 25 12.43 -10.72 2.52
CA GLN A 25 11.27 -10.85 3.40
C GLN A 25 10.87 -9.47 3.91
N ILE A 26 9.59 -9.14 3.75
CA ILE A 26 9.03 -7.87 4.18
C ILE A 26 7.98 -8.16 5.26
N ASP A 27 8.23 -7.67 6.47
CA ASP A 27 7.26 -7.72 7.56
C ASP A 27 6.17 -6.68 7.32
N VAL A 28 4.92 -7.05 7.59
CA VAL A 28 3.80 -6.11 7.58
C VAL A 28 3.80 -5.38 8.91
N PHE A 29 4.17 -4.09 8.90
CA PHE A 29 4.10 -3.26 10.09
C PHE A 29 2.69 -2.78 10.39
N GLU A 30 1.92 -2.48 9.34
CA GLU A 30 0.58 -1.91 9.47
C GLU A 30 -0.31 -2.38 8.32
N ILE A 31 -1.55 -2.71 8.64
CA ILE A 31 -2.62 -2.87 7.65
C ILE A 31 -3.36 -1.54 7.60
N VAL A 32 -3.16 -0.80 6.51
CA VAL A 32 -3.64 0.58 6.33
C VAL A 32 -5.11 0.61 5.93
N ASP A 33 -5.55 -0.33 5.08
CA ASP A 33 -6.92 -0.42 4.63
C ASP A 33 -7.24 -1.85 4.14
N GLN A 34 -8.52 -2.22 4.12
CA GLN A 34 -9.00 -3.50 3.63
C GLN A 34 -10.31 -3.34 2.84
N TRP A 35 -10.36 -3.94 1.65
CA TRP A 35 -11.55 -3.92 0.79
C TRP A 35 -11.96 -5.35 0.44
N PHE A 36 -13.19 -5.70 0.81
CA PHE A 36 -13.74 -7.05 0.65
C PHE A 36 -14.59 -7.14 -0.63
N GLY A 37 -14.36 -8.19 -1.41
CA GLY A 37 -15.24 -8.65 -2.48
C GLY A 37 -15.95 -9.93 -2.08
N ALA A 38 -16.65 -10.57 -3.02
CA ALA A 38 -17.37 -11.83 -2.75
C ALA A 38 -16.42 -13.00 -2.43
N ASP A 39 -15.34 -13.13 -3.21
CA ASP A 39 -14.40 -14.27 -3.15
C ASP A 39 -12.94 -13.83 -3.04
N TYR A 40 -12.73 -12.55 -2.71
CA TYR A 40 -11.39 -11.97 -2.64
C TYR A 40 -11.37 -10.80 -1.67
N ARG A 41 -10.16 -10.48 -1.20
CA ARG A 41 -9.90 -9.30 -0.38
C ARG A 41 -8.65 -8.59 -0.84
N TYR A 42 -8.71 -7.27 -0.88
CA TYR A 42 -7.54 -6.43 -1.02
C TYR A 42 -7.12 -5.90 0.35
N CYS A 43 -5.82 -5.96 0.63
CA CYS A 43 -5.21 -5.37 1.81
C CYS A 43 -4.18 -4.34 1.35
N LYS A 44 -4.32 -3.10 1.78
CA LYS A 44 -3.26 -2.10 1.69
C LYS A 44 -2.40 -2.21 2.95
N VAL A 45 -1.10 -2.43 2.78
CA VAL A 45 -0.18 -2.64 3.91
C VAL A 45 1.05 -1.75 3.81
N LYS A 46 1.61 -1.39 4.97
CA LYS A 46 2.92 -0.78 5.10
C LYS A 46 3.94 -1.86 5.46
N GLY A 47 4.95 -2.01 4.62
CA GLY A 47 6.04 -2.95 4.82
C GLY A 47 7.13 -2.41 5.76
N SER A 48 8.00 -3.31 6.20
CA SER A 48 9.13 -2.98 7.06
C SER A 48 10.21 -2.12 6.42
N ASP A 49 10.18 -2.04 5.09
CA ASP A 49 10.98 -1.17 4.24
C ASP A 49 10.37 0.23 4.04
N GLY A 50 9.27 0.55 4.74
CA GLY A 50 8.56 1.81 4.62
C GLY A 50 7.71 1.94 3.35
N ALA A 51 7.70 0.95 2.46
CA ALA A 51 6.91 0.97 1.25
C ALA A 51 5.44 0.60 1.50
N LEU A 52 4.57 1.03 0.59
CA LEU A 52 3.16 0.65 0.57
C LEU A 52 2.90 -0.41 -0.51
N TYR A 53 2.06 -1.37 -0.15
CA TYR A 53 1.70 -2.51 -0.99
C TYR A 53 0.19 -2.68 -1.04
N ILE A 54 -0.34 -3.09 -2.19
CA ILE A 54 -1.71 -3.62 -2.29
C ILE A 54 -1.63 -5.11 -2.63
N LEU A 55 -2.05 -5.93 -1.68
CA LEU A 55 -2.08 -7.39 -1.80
C LEU A 55 -3.52 -7.84 -2.05
N ARG A 56 -3.74 -8.70 -3.04
CA ARG A 56 -5.02 -9.38 -3.26
C ARG A 56 -4.93 -10.81 -2.74
N HIS A 57 -5.80 -11.17 -1.81
CA HIS A 57 -6.07 -12.55 -1.43
C HIS A 57 -7.24 -13.07 -2.26
N ASP A 58 -7.01 -14.18 -2.95
CA ASP A 58 -8.06 -15.01 -3.54
C ASP A 58 -8.49 -16.03 -2.49
N GLU A 59 -9.71 -15.92 -1.95
CA GLU A 59 -10.12 -16.73 -0.80
C GLU A 59 -10.43 -18.17 -1.22
N VAL A 60 -10.96 -18.36 -2.42
CA VAL A 60 -11.29 -19.68 -2.99
C VAL A 60 -10.03 -20.48 -3.28
N ARG A 61 -9.00 -19.84 -3.84
CA ARG A 61 -7.74 -20.51 -4.21
C ARG A 61 -6.68 -20.44 -3.11
N SER A 62 -6.92 -19.66 -2.06
CA SER A 62 -5.96 -19.33 -1.00
C SER A 62 -4.63 -18.80 -1.59
N GLU A 63 -4.72 -17.92 -2.58
CA GLU A 63 -3.57 -17.37 -3.31
C GLU A 63 -3.41 -15.87 -3.07
N TRP A 64 -2.16 -15.43 -2.96
CA TRP A 64 -1.83 -14.02 -2.78
C TRP A 64 -1.13 -13.43 -4.00
N CYS A 65 -1.57 -12.24 -4.41
CA CYS A 65 -0.98 -11.47 -5.49
C CYS A 65 -0.61 -10.05 -5.05
N LEU A 66 0.60 -9.61 -5.40
CA LEU A 66 0.94 -8.19 -5.42
C LEU A 66 0.24 -7.52 -6.61
N THR A 67 -0.51 -6.46 -6.32
CA THR A 67 -1.26 -5.65 -7.30
C THR A 67 -0.62 -4.28 -7.51
N MET A 68 -0.12 -3.65 -6.44
CA MET A 68 0.54 -2.35 -6.50
C MET A 68 1.67 -2.26 -5.47
N PHE A 69 2.70 -1.48 -5.79
CA PHE A 69 3.82 -1.14 -4.92
C PHE A 69 4.13 0.35 -5.05
N ALA A 70 4.39 1.02 -3.92
CA ALA A 70 4.94 2.37 -3.88
C ALA A 70 6.07 2.42 -2.85
N SER A 71 7.30 2.58 -3.32
CA SER A 71 8.46 2.74 -2.44
C SER A 71 8.31 3.96 -1.54
N GLU A 72 9.01 3.97 -0.40
CA GLU A 72 9.05 5.15 0.48
C GLU A 72 9.45 6.42 -0.28
N ARG A 73 10.41 6.31 -1.21
CA ARG A 73 10.82 7.41 -2.08
C ARG A 73 9.69 7.93 -2.96
N ALA A 74 8.90 7.05 -3.57
CA ALA A 74 7.76 7.44 -4.39
C ALA A 74 6.68 8.14 -3.54
N GLN A 75 6.47 7.69 -2.31
CA GLN A 75 5.55 8.33 -1.36
C GLN A 75 6.01 9.74 -0.98
N ALA A 76 7.32 9.95 -0.74
CA ALA A 76 7.87 11.25 -0.40
C ALA A 76 7.64 12.30 -1.50
N VAL A 77 7.71 11.91 -2.78
CA VAL A 77 7.41 12.80 -3.91
C VAL A 77 5.96 13.28 -3.88
N THR A 78 5.01 12.39 -3.58
CA THR A 78 3.59 12.76 -3.48
C THR A 78 3.30 13.62 -2.25
N ALA A 79 4.00 13.40 -1.13
CA ALA A 79 3.83 14.19 0.09
C ALA A 79 4.40 15.62 -0.05
N GLY A 80 5.49 15.78 -0.82
CA GLY A 80 6.13 17.06 -1.10
C GLY A 80 5.52 17.84 -2.26
N TRP A 81 4.51 17.31 -2.96
CA TRP A 81 3.84 18.00 -4.06
C TRP A 81 3.02 19.17 -3.53
N THR A 82 3.61 20.36 -3.54
CA THR A 82 2.85 21.61 -3.44
C THR A 82 2.28 21.91 -4.82
N SER A 83 0.96 22.05 -4.91
CA SER A 83 0.28 22.33 -6.17
C SER A 83 0.86 23.62 -6.82
N PRO A 84 1.30 23.59 -8.08
CA PRO A 84 1.81 24.79 -8.76
C PRO A 84 0.76 25.91 -8.93
N SER A 85 -0.52 25.65 -8.65
CA SER A 85 -1.63 26.57 -8.92
C SER A 85 -1.90 27.63 -7.83
N GLN A 86 -1.09 27.72 -6.77
CA GLN A 86 -1.22 28.76 -5.73
C GLN A 86 -0.06 29.76 -5.68
N SER A 87 0.75 29.89 -6.74
CA SER A 87 1.66 31.03 -6.84
C SER A 87 0.86 32.33 -7.04
N ALA A 88 0.83 33.12 -5.96
CA ALA A 88 0.18 34.40 -5.79
C ALA A 88 0.00 35.23 -7.07
N VAL A 89 -1.26 35.59 -7.36
CA VAL A 89 -1.55 36.83 -8.08
C VAL A 89 -1.04 37.97 -7.21
N VAL A 90 0.16 38.46 -7.50
CA VAL A 90 0.62 39.77 -7.02
C VAL A 90 -0.29 40.81 -7.69
N LYS A 91 -1.31 41.27 -6.96
CA LYS A 91 -2.02 42.50 -7.35
C LYS A 91 -1.03 43.66 -7.19
N GLY A 92 -0.39 44.03 -8.28
CA GLY A 92 0.31 45.29 -8.40
C GLY A 92 -0.70 46.42 -8.21
N SER A 93 -0.65 47.09 -7.06
CA SER A 93 -1.32 48.37 -6.86
C SER A 93 -0.44 49.41 -7.54
N LEU A 94 -0.87 49.88 -8.72
CA LEU A 94 -0.34 51.08 -9.34
C LEU A 94 -0.75 52.30 -8.52
N GLN A 95 0.19 53.24 -8.45
CA GLN A 95 0.10 54.53 -7.75
C GLN A 95 -1.02 55.42 -8.27
#